data_AF-A0A953BK02-F1
#
_entry.id   AF-A0A953BK02-F1
#
_cell.length_a   1.000
_cell.length_b   1.000
_cell.length_c   1.000
_cell.angle_alpha   90.00
_cell.angle_beta   90.00
_cell.angle_gamma   90.00
#
_symmetry.space_group_name_H-M   'P 1'
#
loop_
_entity.id
_entity.type
_entity.pdbx_description
1 polymer ?
#
loop_
_entity_poly.entity_id
_entity_poly.type
_entity_poly.pdbx_seq_one_letter_code
_entity_poly.pdbx_strand_id
1 'polypeptide(L)' 'MVAQMTYESERLGTFTMPQLVEQIIQINPTAKTSYLQQFGRGELQEYLEHLLHAQRPRGRDAVWARPVEGHGIIFAEAAD' A
#
# COMPACT_ATOMS: atom_id res chain seq x y z
N MET A 1 -1.53 -2.86 19.88
CA MET A 1 -0.18 -2.75 19.27
C MET A 1 -0.04 -1.40 18.58
N VAL A 2 -0.08 -0.29 19.32
CA VAL A 2 -0.03 1.09 18.77
C VAL A 2 1.39 1.67 18.75
N ALA A 3 2.30 1.15 19.59
CA ALA A 3 3.66 1.68 19.73
C ALA A 3 4.55 1.52 18.50
N GLN A 4 4.26 0.57 17.60
CA GLN A 4 5.04 0.41 16.37
C GLN A 4 4.65 1.43 15.29
N MET A 5 3.41 1.90 15.29
CA MET A 5 2.87 2.78 14.24
C MET A 5 3.42 4.20 14.35
N THR A 6 3.58 4.73 15.57
CA THR A 6 4.21 6.04 15.79
C THR A 6 5.70 6.02 15.44
N TYR A 7 6.41 4.91 15.72
CA TYR A 7 7.84 4.80 15.45
C TYR A 7 8.16 4.74 13.95
N GLU A 8 7.32 4.09 13.15
CA GLU A 8 7.52 3.99 11.70
C GLU A 8 7.38 5.37 11.05
N SER A 9 6.30 6.11 11.30
CA SER A 9 6.09 7.44 10.69
C SER A 9 7.18 8.47 11.10
N GLU A 10 7.67 8.42 12.35
CA GLU A 10 8.79 9.26 12.81
C GLU A 10 10.10 8.95 12.09
N ARG A 11 10.40 7.66 11.85
CA ARG A 11 11.60 7.25 11.11
C ARG A 11 11.53 7.62 9.63
N LEU A 12 10.37 7.49 9.00
CA LEU A 12 10.18 7.90 7.60
C LEU A 12 10.43 9.40 7.40
N GLY A 13 10.05 10.22 8.39
CA GLY A 13 10.31 11.67 8.40
C GLY A 13 11.80 12.07 8.44
N THR A 14 12.71 11.14 8.72
CA THR A 14 14.17 11.38 8.67
C THR A 14 14.81 10.94 7.36
N PHE A 15 14.11 10.16 6.53
CA PHE A 15 14.67 9.68 5.27
C PHE A 15 14.76 10.80 4.23
N THR A 16 15.84 10.73 3.45
CA THR A 16 16.05 11.54 2.24
C THR A 16 15.26 10.95 1.06
N MET A 17 15.03 11.75 0.01
CA MET A 17 14.40 11.30 -1.24
C MET A 17 14.96 9.97 -1.78
N PRO A 18 16.28 9.82 -2.00
CA PRO A 18 16.83 8.56 -2.51
C PRO A 18 16.61 7.37 -1.57
N GLN A 19 16.64 7.60 -0.25
CA GLN A 19 16.37 6.55 0.74
C GLN A 19 14.91 6.10 0.71
N LEU A 20 13.95 7.02 0.57
CA LEU A 20 12.53 6.66 0.42
C LEU A 20 12.32 5.80 -0.82
N VAL A 21 12.90 6.21 -1.96
CA VAL A 21 12.81 5.46 -3.22
C VAL A 21 13.42 4.05 -3.08
N GLU A 22 14.59 3.93 -2.46
CA GLU A 22 15.23 2.64 -2.24
C GLU A 22 14.38 1.71 -1.37
N GLN A 23 13.81 2.23 -0.27
CA GLN A 23 12.91 1.45 0.60
C GLN A 23 11.64 1.01 -0.13
N ILE A 24 11.04 1.90 -0.93
CA ILE A 24 9.88 1.56 -1.75
C ILE A 24 10.21 0.43 -2.74
N ILE A 25 11.35 0.48 -3.42
CA ILE A 25 11.76 -0.54 -4.40
C ILE A 25 12.06 -1.87 -3.71
N GLN A 26 12.64 -1.86 -2.50
CA GLN A 26 12.86 -3.08 -1.72
C GLN A 26 11.56 -3.79 -1.37
N ILE A 27 10.48 -3.05 -1.10
CA ILE A 27 9.16 -3.61 -0.76
C ILE A 27 8.36 -3.94 -2.03
N ASN A 28 8.38 -3.05 -3.02
CA ASN A 28 7.69 -3.19 -4.29
C ASN A 28 8.68 -3.10 -5.46
N PRO A 29 9.33 -4.22 -5.83
CA PRO A 29 10.31 -4.23 -6.92
C PRO A 29 9.71 -3.94 -8.29
N THR A 30 8.38 -3.91 -8.42
CA THR A 30 7.70 -3.52 -9.66
C THR A 30 7.60 -2.01 -9.84
N ALA A 31 7.80 -1.23 -8.77
CA ALA A 31 7.83 0.23 -8.84
C ALA A 31 9.15 0.69 -9.49
N LYS A 32 9.05 1.30 -10.67
CA LYS A 32 10.23 1.82 -11.38
C LYS A 32 10.72 3.12 -10.75
N THR A 33 12.03 3.27 -10.61
CA THR A 33 12.66 4.52 -10.13
C THR A 33 12.21 5.75 -10.91
N SER A 34 12.10 5.65 -12.24
CA SER A 34 11.65 6.74 -13.11
C SER A 34 10.20 7.15 -12.88
N TYR A 35 9.37 6.25 -12.34
CA TYR A 35 8.01 6.57 -11.91
C TYR A 35 8.04 7.29 -10.55
N LEU A 36 8.84 6.79 -9.60
CA LEU A 36 8.94 7.35 -8.25
C LEU A 36 9.56 8.76 -8.22
N GLN A 37 10.45 9.08 -9.16
CA GLN A 37 11.04 10.43 -9.26
C GLN A 37 10.06 11.55 -9.64
N GLN A 38 8.85 11.20 -10.07
CA GLN A 38 7.81 12.19 -10.40
C GLN A 38 7.11 12.73 -9.13
N PHE A 39 7.24 12.03 -8.00
CA PHE A 39 6.57 12.36 -6.76
C PHE A 39 7.49 13.14 -5.83
N GLY A 40 6.90 14.00 -5.00
CA GLY A 40 7.59 14.71 -3.94
C GLY A 40 7.92 13.80 -2.74
N ARG A 41 8.74 14.32 -1.82
CA ARG A 41 9.15 13.60 -0.60
C ARG A 41 7.96 13.19 0.27
N GLY A 42 6.97 14.09 0.44
CA GLY A 42 5.77 13.82 1.24
C GLY A 42 4.95 12.67 0.68
N GLU A 43 4.70 12.65 -0.62
CA GLU A 43 3.95 11.60 -1.30
C GLU A 43 4.68 10.25 -1.23
N LEU A 44 6.01 10.24 -1.40
CA LEU A 44 6.81 9.02 -1.24
C LEU A 44 6.80 8.50 0.19
N GLN A 45 6.79 9.39 1.19
CA GLN A 45 6.67 9.02 2.59
C GLN A 45 5.31 8.36 2.89
N GLU A 46 4.20 8.97 2.44
CA GLU A 46 2.85 8.41 2.58
C GLU A 46 2.73 7.06 1.86
N TYR A 47 3.28 6.95 0.66
CA TYR A 47 3.26 5.70 -0.09
C TYR A 47 4.04 4.59 0.62
N LEU A 48 5.22 4.90 1.17
CA LEU A 48 6.01 3.94 1.93
C LEU A 48 5.32 3.51 3.22
N GLU A 49 4.68 4.43 3.94
CA GLU A 49 3.84 4.12 5.11
C GLU A 49 2.72 3.16 4.73
N HIS A 50 2.00 3.43 3.64
CA HIS A 50 0.95 2.56 3.13
C HIS A 50 1.47 1.15 2.81
N LEU A 51 2.64 1.04 2.16
CA LEU A 51 3.26 -0.25 1.84
C LEU A 51 3.64 -1.04 3.11
N LEU A 52 4.18 -0.38 4.14
CA LEU A 52 4.49 -1.03 5.42
C LEU A 52 3.23 -1.54 6.12
N HIS A 53 2.13 -0.78 6.06
CA HIS A 53 0.83 -1.23 6.56
C HIS A 53 0.30 -2.44 5.78
N ALA A 54 0.43 -2.44 4.45
CA ALA A 54 -0.04 -3.51 3.58
C ALA A 54 0.75 -4.82 3.74
N GLN A 55 2.00 -4.75 4.19
CA GLN A 55 2.84 -5.93 4.48
C GLN A 55 2.44 -6.65 5.78
N ARG A 56 1.68 -6.00 6.68
CA ARG A 56 1.20 -6.71 7.87
C ARG A 56 0.31 -7.87 7.42
N PRO A 57 0.52 -9.10 7.94
CA PRO A 57 -0.32 -10.22 7.60
C PRO A 57 -1.77 -9.79 7.82
N ARG A 58 -2.57 -9.88 6.76
CA ARG A 58 -4.03 -9.76 6.82
C ARG A 58 -4.49 -10.76 7.88
N GLY A 59 -4.63 -10.28 9.12
CA GLY A 59 -4.87 -11.11 10.28
C GLY A 59 -6.20 -11.83 10.15
N ARG A 60 -6.55 -12.64 11.14
CA ARG A 60 -7.85 -13.32 11.23
C ARG A 60 -9.06 -12.36 11.07
N ASP A 61 -8.87 -11.07 11.28
CA ASP A 61 -9.90 -10.02 11.11
C ASP A 61 -9.96 -9.41 9.69
N ALA A 62 -9.00 -9.72 8.81
CA ALA A 62 -9.03 -9.32 7.40
C ALA A 62 -9.88 -10.30 6.56
N VAL A 63 -11.02 -10.70 7.11
CA VAL A 63 -12.04 -11.44 6.38
C VAL A 63 -12.66 -10.45 5.39
N TRP A 64 -12.70 -10.83 4.12
CA TRP A 64 -13.57 -10.16 3.15
C TRP A 64 -15.02 -10.41 3.61
N ALA A 65 -15.54 -9.53 4.47
CA ALA A 65 -16.94 -9.51 4.83
C ALA A 65 -17.69 -8.98 3.62
N ARG A 66 -18.05 -9.88 2.70
CA ARG A 66 -18.93 -9.53 1.59
C ARG A 66 -20.22 -9.00 2.22
N PRO A 67 -20.63 -7.75 1.93
CA PRO A 67 -21.95 -7.29 2.33
C PRO A 67 -22.97 -8.29 1.80
N VAL A 68 -23.90 -8.74 2.65
CA VAL A 68 -24.93 -9.72 2.27
C VAL A 68 -25.84 -9.20 1.13
N GLU A 69 -25.75 -7.90 0.81
CA GLU A 69 -26.50 -7.21 -0.25
C GLU A 69 -25.73 -7.06 -1.57
N GLY A 70 -24.69 -7.86 -1.80
CA GLY A 70 -24.01 -7.89 -3.10
C GLY A 70 -24.82 -8.67 -4.14
N HIS A 71 -25.75 -8.01 -4.84
CA HIS A 71 -26.31 -8.55 -6.09
C HIS A 71 -25.17 -8.95 -7.02
N GLY A 72 -25.02 -10.26 -7.27
CA GLY A 72 -24.00 -10.78 -8.16
C GLY A 72 -24.21 -10.23 -9.57
N ILE A 73 -23.14 -9.70 -10.17
CA ILE A 73 -23.14 -9.39 -11.60
C ILE A 73 -23.11 -10.74 -12.34
N ILE A 74 -24.29 -11.20 -12.75
CA ILE A 74 -24.44 -12.27 -13.73
C ILE A 74 -24.22 -11.66 -15.10
N PHE A 75 -23.13 -12.03 -15.76
CA PHE A 75 -22.97 -11.76 -17.19
C PHE A 75 -24.03 -12.59 -17.92
N ALA A 76 -25.02 -11.91 -18.50
CA ALA A 76 -25.92 -12.56 -19.45
C ALA A 76 -25.10 -12.90 -20.69
N GLU A 77 -24.88 -14.19 -20.91
CA GLU A 77 -24.40 -14.70 -22.19
C GLU A 77 -25.44 -14.33 -23.24
N ALA A 78 -25.07 -13.42 -24.15
CA ALA A 78 -25.89 -13.05 -25.28
C ALA A 78 -26.01 -14.26 -26.22
N ALA A 79 -27.18 -14.88 -26.23
CA ALA A 79 -27.57 -15.81 -27.27
C ALA A 79 -28.13 -15.01 -28.46
N ASP A 80 -27.60 -15.33 -29.64
CA ASP A 80 -27.94 -14.84 -30.99
C ASP A 80 -29.43 -15.03 -31.35
#